data_AF-A0A8T4S2U8-F1
#
_entry.id   AF-A0A8T4S2U8-F1
#
_cell.length_a   1.000
_cell.length_b   1.000
_cell.length_c   1.000
_cell.angle_alpha   90.00
_cell.angle_beta   90.00
_cell.angle_gamma   90.00
#
_symmetry.space_group_name_H-M   'P 1'
#
loop_
_entity.id
_entity.type
_entity.pdbx_description
1 polymer ?
#
loop_
_entity_poly.entity_id
_entity_poly.type
_entity_poly.pdbx_seq_one_letter_code
_entity_poly.pdbx_strand_id
1 'polypeptide(L)'
;MPEFLDEKEKKMLELESRRGIYNIVREFAGCHFREIERRSGLSTGLVKHHLDYMSRKGLIACEKDGNNLRYFPKEFNSGNKKLMGVLRQKSLMRIILFIITHEGCSHEQIAAHVKLSPSTASWHLKKLEEEGMIAPVKGGRKTFYEVSANKEEIAKLLITYRKSFFDALVDRAIEMWEFG
;
A
#
# COMPACT_ATOMS: atom_id res chain seq x y z
N MET A 1 4.91 -13.13 6.78
CA MET A 1 5.66 -13.05 8.06
C MET A 1 4.91 -13.84 9.12
N PRO A 2 5.56 -14.80 9.80
CA PRO A 2 4.97 -15.50 10.94
C PRO A 2 4.63 -14.51 12.05
N GLU A 3 3.54 -14.78 12.74
CA GLU A 3 3.03 -13.95 13.83
C GLU A 3 3.66 -14.39 15.16
N PHE A 4 4.33 -13.46 15.84
CA PHE A 4 4.75 -13.66 17.22
C PHE A 4 3.85 -12.80 18.11
N LEU A 5 2.67 -13.34 18.44
CA LEU A 5 1.85 -12.79 19.52
C LEU A 5 2.38 -13.28 20.86
N ASP A 6 2.58 -12.35 21.79
CA ASP A 6 2.77 -12.73 23.19
C ASP A 6 1.44 -13.20 23.82
N GLU A 7 1.50 -13.82 25.01
CA GLU A 7 0.31 -14.34 25.69
C GLU A 7 -0.74 -13.27 26.01
N LYS A 8 -0.29 -12.04 26.26
CA LYS A 8 -1.18 -10.91 26.53
C LYS A 8 -1.91 -10.48 25.25
N GLU A 9 -1.22 -10.47 24.10
CA GLU A 9 -1.81 -10.17 22.80
C GLU A 9 -2.79 -11.25 22.35
N LYS A 10 -2.46 -12.53 22.56
CA LYS A 10 -3.39 -13.65 22.34
C LYS A 10 -4.67 -13.47 23.16
N LYS A 11 -4.55 -13.15 24.45
CA LYS A 11 -5.68 -12.86 25.33
C LYS A 11 -6.51 -11.67 24.83
N MET A 12 -5.84 -10.64 24.32
CA MET A 12 -6.52 -9.51 23.70
C MET A 12 -7.25 -9.89 22.41
N LEU A 13 -6.96 -11.01 21.76
CA LEU A 13 -7.60 -11.46 20.52
C LEU A 13 -8.51 -12.69 20.71
N GLU A 14 -8.93 -12.99 21.93
CA GLU A 14 -9.86 -14.09 22.22
C GLU A 14 -11.24 -13.89 21.59
N LEU A 15 -11.71 -12.64 21.52
CA LEU A 15 -13.00 -12.31 20.89
C LEU A 15 -12.91 -12.51 19.37
N GLU A 16 -13.79 -13.35 18.83
CA GLU A 16 -13.82 -13.69 17.41
C GLU A 16 -13.97 -12.45 16.51
N SER A 17 -14.87 -11.53 16.88
CA SER A 17 -15.08 -10.27 16.15
C SER A 17 -13.79 -9.44 16.06
N ARG A 18 -13.04 -9.36 17.16
CA ARG A 18 -11.79 -8.60 17.23
C ARG A 18 -10.68 -9.29 16.46
N ARG A 19 -10.55 -10.61 16.61
CA ARG A 19 -9.61 -11.44 15.83
C ARG A 19 -9.88 -11.35 14.34
N GLY A 20 -11.14 -11.35 13.93
CA GLY A 20 -11.55 -11.16 12.53
C GLY A 20 -11.09 -9.81 11.98
N ILE A 21 -11.33 -8.71 12.72
CA ILE A 21 -10.87 -7.37 12.32
C ILE A 21 -9.34 -7.30 12.28
N TYR A 22 -8.66 -7.86 13.28
CA TYR A 22 -7.20 -7.93 13.33
C TYR A 22 -6.64 -8.64 12.08
N ASN A 23 -7.20 -9.80 11.73
CA ASN A 23 -6.80 -10.56 10.54
C ASN A 23 -7.05 -9.77 9.25
N ILE A 24 -8.16 -9.02 9.15
CA ILE A 24 -8.41 -8.14 8.00
C ILE A 24 -7.33 -7.06 7.88
N VAL A 25 -6.96 -6.40 8.98
CA VAL A 25 -5.87 -5.40 8.95
C VAL A 25 -4.55 -6.04 8.53
N ARG A 26 -4.31 -7.29 8.95
CA ARG A 26 -3.11 -8.05 8.58
C ARG A 26 -3.06 -8.54 7.15
N GLU A 27 -4.20 -8.92 6.57
CA GLU A 27 -4.28 -9.37 5.18
C GLU A 27 -4.41 -8.19 4.21
N PHE A 28 -5.00 -7.10 4.67
CA PHE A 28 -5.25 -5.89 3.90
C PHE A 28 -4.57 -4.68 4.59
N ALA A 29 -3.25 -4.66 4.66
CA ALA A 29 -2.51 -3.53 5.25
C ALA A 29 -2.80 -2.21 4.53
N GLY A 30 -3.00 -1.14 5.30
CA GLY A 30 -3.37 0.18 4.80
C GLY A 30 -4.83 0.30 4.36
N CYS A 31 -5.69 -0.65 4.71
CA CYS A 31 -7.13 -0.57 4.45
C CYS A 31 -7.79 0.55 5.27
N HIS A 32 -8.87 1.11 4.71
CA HIS A 32 -9.68 2.12 5.39
C HIS A 32 -10.77 1.47 6.23
N PHE A 33 -11.31 2.23 7.18
CA PHE A 33 -12.44 1.82 8.02
C PHE A 33 -13.57 1.14 7.24
N ARG A 34 -14.03 1.75 6.14
CA ARG A 34 -15.13 1.20 5.31
C ARG A 34 -14.78 -0.12 4.64
N GLU A 35 -13.52 -0.33 4.30
CA GLU A 35 -13.07 -1.62 3.75
C GLU A 35 -13.12 -2.71 4.84
N ILE A 36 -12.69 -2.38 6.05
CA ILE A 36 -12.74 -3.28 7.21
C ILE A 36 -14.19 -3.63 7.57
N GLU A 37 -15.06 -2.63 7.62
CA GLU A 37 -16.50 -2.82 7.86
C GLU A 37 -17.11 -3.79 6.84
N ARG A 38 -16.92 -3.51 5.54
CA ARG A 38 -17.42 -4.37 4.47
C ARG A 38 -16.88 -5.80 4.53
N ARG A 39 -15.59 -5.97 4.84
CA ARG A 39 -14.94 -7.29 4.89
C ARG A 39 -15.30 -8.09 6.15
N SER A 40 -15.51 -7.41 7.27
CA SER A 40 -15.86 -8.06 8.53
C SER A 40 -17.35 -8.43 8.61
N GLY A 41 -18.22 -7.71 7.90
CA GLY A 41 -19.67 -7.88 8.00
C GLY A 41 -20.25 -7.46 9.35
N LEU A 42 -19.45 -6.79 10.20
CA LEU A 42 -19.85 -6.33 11.52
C LEU A 42 -20.47 -4.93 11.47
N SER A 43 -21.24 -4.58 12.49
CA SER A 43 -21.82 -3.24 12.60
C SER A 43 -20.74 -2.17 12.79
N THR A 44 -21.00 -0.96 12.28
CA THR A 44 -20.09 0.21 12.37
C THR A 44 -19.57 0.43 13.79
N GLY A 45 -20.47 0.36 14.79
CA GLY A 45 -20.13 0.58 16.20
C GLY A 45 -19.15 -0.47 16.74
N LEU A 46 -19.33 -1.73 16.36
CA LEU A 46 -18.45 -2.82 16.81
C LEU A 46 -17.08 -2.74 16.14
N VAL A 47 -17.04 -2.43 14.83
CA VAL A 47 -15.79 -2.22 14.09
C VAL A 47 -15.00 -1.06 14.70
N LYS A 48 -15.66 0.08 14.93
CA LYS A 48 -15.04 1.25 15.57
C LYS A 48 -14.49 0.92 16.96
N HIS A 49 -15.31 0.28 17.79
CA HIS A 49 -14.90 -0.11 19.14
C HIS A 49 -13.65 -0.99 19.14
N HIS A 50 -13.61 -2.02 18.29
CA HIS A 50 -12.47 -2.93 18.23
C HIS A 50 -11.21 -2.29 17.62
N LEU A 51 -11.34 -1.47 16.57
CA LEU A 51 -10.21 -0.75 16.01
C LEU A 51 -9.62 0.24 17.03
N ASP A 52 -10.46 1.02 17.71
CA ASP A 52 -10.01 1.95 18.76
C ASP A 52 -9.30 1.22 19.90
N TYR A 53 -9.87 0.08 20.35
CA TYR A 53 -9.26 -0.76 21.37
C TYR A 53 -7.89 -1.28 20.93
N MET A 54 -7.80 -1.88 19.74
CA MET A 54 -6.56 -2.49 19.25
C MET A 54 -5.47 -1.45 18.97
N SER A 55 -5.82 -0.29 18.40
CA SER A 55 -4.88 0.82 18.20
C SER A 55 -4.33 1.32 19.53
N ARG A 56 -5.18 1.51 20.54
CA ARG A 56 -4.74 1.94 21.89
C ARG A 56 -3.87 0.91 22.59
N LYS A 57 -4.05 -0.38 22.29
CA LYS A 57 -3.25 -1.48 22.85
C LYS A 57 -1.99 -1.78 22.05
N GLY A 58 -1.76 -1.11 20.92
CA GLY A 58 -0.58 -1.33 20.08
C GLY A 58 -0.63 -2.61 19.25
N LEU A 59 -1.79 -3.26 19.13
CA LEU A 59 -1.96 -4.46 18.31
C LEU A 59 -1.98 -4.13 16.81
N ILE A 60 -2.45 -2.93 16.46
CA ILE A 60 -2.44 -2.39 15.11
C ILE A 60 -1.96 -0.95 15.16
N ALA A 61 -1.42 -0.47 14.05
CA ALA A 61 -1.15 0.95 13.85
C ALA A 61 -2.27 1.61 13.06
N CYS A 62 -2.49 2.91 13.29
CA CYS A 62 -3.37 3.72 12.46
C CYS A 62 -2.71 5.04 12.09
N GLU A 63 -2.91 5.49 10.85
CA GLU A 63 -2.43 6.79 10.37
C GLU A 63 -3.52 7.53 9.61
N LYS A 64 -3.45 8.86 9.67
CA LYS A 64 -4.34 9.74 8.92
C LYS A 64 -3.88 9.81 7.47
N ASP A 65 -4.82 9.59 6.55
CA ASP A 65 -4.64 9.75 5.11
C ASP A 65 -5.77 10.66 4.58
N GLY A 66 -5.46 11.94 4.40
CA GLY A 66 -6.45 12.98 4.13
C GLY A 66 -7.51 13.04 5.24
N ASN A 67 -8.76 12.77 4.86
CA ASN A 67 -9.91 12.76 5.79
C ASN A 67 -10.23 11.36 6.37
N ASN A 68 -9.47 10.34 5.98
CA ASN A 68 -9.70 8.95 6.41
C ASN A 68 -8.58 8.47 7.32
N LEU A 69 -8.85 7.39 8.06
CA LEU A 69 -7.82 6.60 8.72
C LEU A 69 -7.47 5.38 7.86
N ARG A 70 -6.20 5.00 7.90
CA ARG A 70 -5.70 3.71 7.43
C ARG A 70 -5.20 2.91 8.61
N TYR A 71 -5.44 1.60 8.56
CA TYR A 71 -5.01 0.66 9.59
C TYR A 71 -3.95 -0.27 9.03
N PHE A 72 -2.92 -0.54 9.83
CA PHE A 72 -1.76 -1.32 9.45
C PHE A 72 -1.42 -2.34 10.55
N PRO A 73 -0.75 -3.44 10.18
CA PRO A 73 -0.07 -4.29 11.17
C PRO A 73 0.87 -3.46 12.03
N LYS A 74 1.04 -3.86 13.31
CA LYS A 74 1.90 -3.13 14.25
C LYS A 74 3.38 -3.08 13.82
N GLU A 75 3.82 -4.02 13.00
CA GLU A 75 5.20 -4.13 12.50
C GLU A 75 5.53 -3.11 11.40
N PHE A 76 4.53 -2.38 10.90
CA PHE A 76 4.75 -1.37 9.87
C PHE A 76 5.44 -0.14 10.47
N ASN A 77 6.66 0.14 9.99
CA ASN A 77 7.34 1.41 10.24
C ASN A 77 6.76 2.53 9.33
N SER A 78 7.18 3.78 9.56
CA SER A 78 6.71 4.93 8.78
C SER A 78 6.99 4.80 7.27
N GLY A 79 8.14 4.23 6.88
CA GLY A 79 8.50 4.00 5.49
C GLY A 79 7.54 3.05 4.78
N ASN A 80 7.25 1.90 5.40
CA ASN A 80 6.36 0.89 4.80
C ASN A 80 4.91 1.34 4.78
N LYS A 81 4.46 2.17 5.74
CA LYS A 81 3.13 2.79 5.69
C LYS A 81 3.02 3.78 4.54
N LYS A 82 4.05 4.62 4.33
CA LYS A 82 4.12 5.56 3.20
C LYS A 82 4.07 4.83 1.86
N LEU A 83 4.92 3.80 1.70
CA LEU A 83 4.93 2.94 0.51
C LEU A 83 3.56 2.30 0.28
N MET A 84 3.00 1.66 1.30
CA MET A 84 1.70 0.98 1.21
C MET A 84 0.56 1.97 0.88
N GLY A 85 0.59 3.19 1.42
CA GLY A 85 -0.39 4.24 1.09
C GLY A 85 -0.37 4.64 -0.40
N VAL A 86 0.81 4.64 -1.03
CA VAL A 86 0.97 4.86 -2.47
C VAL A 86 0.53 3.63 -3.26
N LEU A 87 0.97 2.43 -2.87
CA LEU A 87 0.62 1.17 -3.56
C LEU A 87 -0.89 0.88 -3.53
N ARG A 88 -1.60 1.34 -2.49
CA ARG A 88 -3.07 1.24 -2.40
C ARG A 88 -3.81 2.12 -3.42
N GLN A 89 -3.14 3.09 -4.02
CA GLN A 89 -3.72 3.91 -5.09
C GLN A 89 -3.38 3.28 -6.43
N LYS A 90 -4.35 2.61 -7.05
CA LYS A 90 -4.19 1.84 -8.30
C LYS A 90 -3.38 2.58 -9.38
N SER A 91 -3.70 3.84 -9.64
CA SER A 91 -2.97 4.65 -10.64
C SER A 91 -1.50 4.85 -10.27
N LEU A 92 -1.21 5.18 -9.01
CA LEU A 92 0.16 5.40 -8.55
C LEU A 92 0.98 4.11 -8.56
N MET A 93 0.38 3.01 -8.07
CA MET A 93 0.99 1.68 -8.12
C MET A 93 1.36 1.28 -9.55
N ARG A 94 0.45 1.48 -10.51
CA ARG A 94 0.71 1.16 -11.93
C ARG A 94 1.84 2.00 -12.52
N ILE A 95 1.94 3.27 -12.15
CA ILE A 95 3.06 4.15 -12.57
C ILE A 95 4.38 3.63 -11.99
N ILE A 96 4.45 3.34 -10.69
CA ILE A 96 5.66 2.82 -10.04
C ILE A 96 6.09 1.51 -10.71
N LEU A 97 5.18 0.55 -10.87
CA LEU A 97 5.50 -0.73 -11.50
C LEU A 97 6.00 -0.57 -12.93
N PHE A 98 5.43 0.36 -13.69
CA PHE A 98 5.89 0.65 -15.03
C PHE A 98 7.32 1.19 -15.05
N ILE A 99 7.65 2.15 -14.18
CA ILE A 99 9.01 2.72 -14.06
C ILE A 99 10.02 1.66 -13.56
N ILE A 100 9.61 0.77 -12.66
CA ILE A 100 10.48 -0.33 -12.19
C ILE A 100 10.81 -1.30 -13.32
N THR A 101 9.82 -1.63 -14.16
CA THR A 101 9.96 -2.63 -15.22
C THR A 101 10.55 -2.06 -16.52
N HIS A 102 10.66 -0.74 -16.63
CA HIS A 102 11.16 -0.03 -17.79
C HIS A 102 12.02 1.16 -17.34
N GLU A 103 13.34 1.03 -17.47
CA GLU A 103 14.25 2.11 -17.11
C GLU A 103 14.13 3.31 -18.07
N GLY A 104 14.27 4.53 -17.54
CA GLY A 104 14.28 5.75 -18.35
C GLY A 104 12.95 6.05 -19.03
N CYS A 105 11.81 5.91 -18.33
CA CYS A 105 10.49 6.20 -18.89
C CYS A 105 10.19 7.69 -18.96
N SER A 106 9.74 8.17 -20.12
CA SER A 106 9.26 9.54 -20.30
C SER A 106 7.83 9.71 -19.79
N HIS A 107 7.43 10.97 -19.56
CA HIS A 107 6.05 11.34 -19.24
C HIS A 107 5.02 10.74 -20.22
N GLU A 108 5.33 10.84 -21.52
CA GLU A 108 4.45 10.39 -22.62
C GLU A 108 4.25 8.87 -22.57
N GLN A 109 5.33 8.12 -22.34
CA GLN A 109 5.31 6.66 -22.22
C GLN A 109 4.50 6.22 -20.99
N ILE A 110 4.72 6.88 -19.85
CA ILE A 110 4.00 6.59 -18.60
C ILE A 110 2.50 6.83 -18.82
N ALA A 111 2.10 8.02 -19.29
CA ALA A 111 0.71 8.38 -19.49
C ALA A 111 -0.02 7.40 -20.43
N ALA A 112 0.63 7.03 -21.54
CA ALA A 112 0.11 6.07 -22.50
C ALA A 112 -0.08 4.68 -21.86
N HIS A 113 0.91 4.18 -21.13
CA HIS A 113 0.85 2.85 -20.51
C HIS A 113 -0.24 2.75 -19.44
N VAL A 114 -0.32 3.74 -18.54
CA VAL A 114 -1.32 3.71 -17.46
C VAL A 114 -2.72 4.11 -17.92
N LYS A 115 -2.87 4.55 -19.18
CA LYS A 115 -4.11 5.01 -19.82
C LYS A 115 -4.72 6.21 -19.08
N LEU A 116 -3.89 7.20 -18.77
CA LEU A 116 -4.31 8.44 -18.12
C LEU A 116 -4.14 9.63 -19.06
N SER A 117 -4.95 10.66 -18.86
CA SER A 117 -4.74 11.93 -19.57
C SER A 117 -3.37 12.52 -19.18
N PRO A 118 -2.75 13.34 -20.06
CA PRO A 118 -1.48 13.98 -19.73
C PRO A 118 -1.52 14.77 -18.41
N SER A 119 -2.62 15.48 -18.14
CA SER A 119 -2.79 16.27 -16.92
C SER A 119 -2.91 15.41 -15.66
N THR A 120 -3.65 14.29 -15.72
CA THR A 120 -3.76 13.35 -14.60
C THR A 120 -2.44 12.63 -14.35
N ALA A 121 -1.72 12.24 -15.41
CA ALA A 121 -0.38 11.66 -15.29
C ALA A 121 0.59 12.65 -14.64
N SER A 122 0.57 13.94 -15.04
CA SER A 122 1.42 14.99 -14.43
C SER A 122 1.15 15.14 -12.95
N TRP A 123 -0.12 15.17 -12.56
CA TRP A 123 -0.50 15.27 -11.15
C TRP A 123 0.00 14.07 -10.34
N HIS A 124 -0.14 12.85 -10.86
CA HIS A 124 0.35 11.65 -10.20
C HIS A 124 1.88 11.59 -10.10
N LEU A 125 2.60 11.95 -11.17
CA LEU A 125 4.06 11.98 -11.18
C LEU A 125 4.59 13.00 -10.17
N LYS A 126 4.00 14.20 -10.14
CA LYS A 126 4.34 15.22 -9.14
C LYS A 126 4.08 14.71 -7.72
N LYS A 127 2.93 14.07 -7.48
CA LYS A 127 2.64 13.45 -6.17
C LYS A 127 3.66 12.39 -5.79
N LEU A 128 4.08 11.53 -6.73
CA LEU A 128 5.09 10.50 -6.47
C LEU A 128 6.47 11.11 -6.17
N GLU A 129 6.82 12.21 -6.83
CA GLU A 129 8.05 12.96 -6.58
C GLU A 129 8.03 13.62 -5.19
N GLU A 130 6.92 14.29 -4.83
CA GLU A 130 6.73 14.89 -3.49
C GLU A 130 6.78 13.83 -2.37
N GLU A 131 6.28 12.62 -2.66
CA GLU A 131 6.36 11.47 -1.76
C GLU A 131 7.73 10.76 -1.79
N GLY A 132 8.69 11.24 -2.61
CA GLY A 132 10.04 10.68 -2.73
C GLY A 132 10.08 9.26 -3.31
N MET A 133 9.03 8.87 -4.04
CA MET A 133 8.92 7.54 -4.64
C MET A 133 9.69 7.44 -5.96
N ILE A 134 9.74 8.55 -6.69
CA ILE A 134 10.43 8.67 -7.98
C ILE A 134 11.24 9.96 -8.02
N ALA A 135 12.24 10.02 -8.90
CA ALA A 135 12.99 11.22 -9.21
C ALA A 135 12.99 11.48 -10.73
N PRO A 136 12.88 12.76 -11.13
CA PRO A 136 13.06 13.14 -12.52
C PRO A 136 14.54 13.16 -12.92
N VAL A 137 14.86 12.58 -14.07
CA VAL A 137 16.18 12.60 -14.72
C VAL A 137 16.07 13.41 -16.01
N LYS A 138 16.86 14.49 -16.12
CA LYS A 138 16.88 15.33 -17.31
C LYS A 138 17.66 14.66 -18.44
N GLY A 139 17.02 14.48 -19.60
CA GLY A 139 17.66 14.03 -20.83
C GLY A 139 17.38 15.01 -21.97
N GLY A 140 18.24 16.02 -22.10
CA GLY A 140 18.08 17.09 -23.10
C GLY A 140 16.79 17.88 -22.87
N ARG A 141 15.88 17.86 -23.86
CA ARG A 141 14.57 18.54 -23.79
C ARG A 141 13.47 17.69 -23.13
N LYS A 142 13.77 16.44 -22.78
CA LYS A 142 12.82 15.51 -22.16
C LYS A 142 13.18 15.24 -20.70
N THR A 143 12.16 14.90 -19.93
CA THR A 143 12.30 14.41 -18.56
C THR A 143 11.91 12.94 -18.53
N PHE A 144 12.78 12.14 -17.92
CA PHE A 144 12.58 10.72 -17.63
C PHE A 144 12.40 10.53 -16.13
N TYR A 145 11.92 9.37 -15.71
CA TYR A 145 11.68 9.07 -14.31
C TYR A 145 12.35 7.76 -13.90
N GLU A 146 12.90 7.76 -12.69
CA GLU A 146 13.48 6.59 -12.03
C GLU A 146 12.86 6.42 -10.65
N VAL A 147 12.80 5.18 -10.16
CA VAL A 147 12.33 4.90 -8.79
C VAL A 147 13.42 5.25 -7.79
N SER A 148 13.11 6.13 -6.85
CA SER A 148 13.99 6.51 -5.74
C SER A 148 13.68 5.75 -4.45
N ALA A 149 12.48 5.20 -4.34
CA ALA A 149 12.11 4.31 -3.24
C ALA A 149 12.86 2.97 -3.31
N ASN A 150 13.01 2.32 -2.15
CA ASN A 150 13.64 1.00 -2.07
C ASN A 150 12.81 -0.04 -2.83
N LYS A 151 13.36 -0.57 -3.93
CA LYS A 151 12.68 -1.50 -4.84
C LYS A 151 12.39 -2.83 -4.16
N GLU A 152 13.31 -3.30 -3.31
CA GLU A 152 13.19 -4.56 -2.58
C GLU A 152 12.03 -4.52 -1.57
N GLU A 153 11.85 -3.42 -0.84
CA GLU A 153 10.72 -3.22 0.08
C GLU A 153 9.40 -3.08 -0.69
N ILE A 154 9.39 -2.42 -1.85
CA ILE A 154 8.21 -2.39 -2.73
C ILE A 154 7.82 -3.82 -3.15
N ALA A 155 8.78 -4.59 -3.66
CA ALA A 155 8.56 -5.97 -4.08
C ALA A 155 8.05 -6.83 -2.91
N LYS A 156 8.70 -6.74 -1.75
CA LYS A 156 8.30 -7.45 -0.53
C LYS A 156 6.87 -7.11 -0.09
N LEU A 157 6.46 -5.84 -0.14
CA LEU A 157 5.09 -5.43 0.18
C LEU A 157 4.11 -6.00 -0.85
N LEU A 158 4.42 -5.92 -2.15
CA LEU A 158 3.56 -6.46 -3.20
C LEU A 158 3.38 -7.98 -3.11
N ILE A 159 4.46 -8.72 -2.86
CA ILE A 159 4.44 -10.18 -2.66
C ILE A 159 3.65 -10.53 -1.39
N THR A 160 3.96 -9.88 -0.27
CA THR A 160 3.31 -10.16 1.02
C THR A 160 1.80 -9.89 0.96
N TYR A 161 1.40 -8.83 0.27
CA TYR A 161 0.01 -8.37 0.19
C TYR A 161 -0.63 -8.62 -1.17
N ARG A 162 -0.10 -9.59 -1.95
CA ARG A 162 -0.52 -9.87 -3.33
C ARG A 162 -2.04 -10.00 -3.49
N LYS A 163 -2.67 -10.77 -2.58
CA LYS A 163 -4.13 -10.97 -2.55
C LYS A 163 -4.95 -9.69 -2.33
N SER A 164 -4.33 -8.62 -1.84
CA SER A 164 -5.02 -7.35 -1.55
C SER A 164 -5.12 -6.40 -2.74
N PHE A 165 -4.23 -6.53 -3.73
CA PHE A 165 -4.12 -5.55 -4.82
C PHE A 165 -5.02 -5.83 -6.02
N PHE A 166 -5.52 -7.06 -6.20
CA PHE A 166 -6.44 -7.49 -7.29
C PHE A 166 -6.16 -6.80 -8.64
N ASP A 167 -4.88 -6.80 -9.06
CA ASP A 167 -4.43 -6.18 -10.30
C ASP A 167 -3.47 -7.12 -11.01
N ALA A 168 -3.83 -7.58 -12.21
CA ALA A 168 -3.02 -8.51 -13.00
C ALA A 168 -1.63 -7.94 -13.37
N LEU A 169 -1.42 -6.62 -13.28
CA LEU A 169 -0.09 -6.03 -13.42
C LEU A 169 0.81 -6.37 -12.23
N VAL A 170 0.25 -6.41 -11.02
CA VAL A 170 0.99 -6.78 -9.80
C VAL A 170 1.43 -8.24 -9.91
N ASP A 171 0.55 -9.12 -10.40
CA ASP A 171 0.89 -10.53 -10.62
C ASP A 171 2.08 -10.69 -11.57
N ARG A 172 2.04 -10.02 -12.74
CA ARG A 172 3.17 -10.05 -13.71
C ARG A 172 4.45 -9.46 -13.14
N ALA A 173 4.37 -8.35 -12.42
CA ALA A 173 5.54 -7.72 -11.82
C ALA A 173 6.18 -8.62 -10.75
N ILE A 174 5.36 -9.33 -9.97
CA ILE A 174 5.84 -10.31 -8.99
C ILE A 174 6.52 -11.49 -9.69
N GLU A 175 5.93 -12.03 -10.76
CA GLU A 175 6.57 -13.09 -11.55
C GLU A 175 7.94 -12.65 -12.07
N MET A 176 8.05 -11.43 -12.63
CA MET A 176 9.34 -10.90 -13.09
C MET A 176 10.40 -10.81 -11.98
N TRP A 177 10.01 -10.56 -10.73
CA TRP A 177 10.93 -10.50 -9.60
C TRP A 177 11.26 -11.87 -8.99
N GLU A 178 10.34 -12.82 -9.02
CA GLU A 178 10.56 -14.17 -8.50
C GLU A 178 11.44 -15.02 -9.45
N PHE A 179 11.46 -14.70 -10.74
CA PHE A 179 12.20 -15.42 -11.78
C PHE A 179 13.36 -14.63 -12.42
N GLY A 180 13.64 -13.41 -11.94
CA GLY A 180 14.66 -12.50 -12.45
C GLY A 180 15.95 -12.46 -11.64
#